data_AF-A0A401H7I5-F1
#
_entry.id   AF-A0A401H7I5-F1
#
_cell.length_a   1.000
_cell.length_b   1.000
_cell.length_c   1.000
_cell.angle_alpha   90.00
_cell.angle_beta   90.00
_cell.angle_gamma   90.00
#
_symmetry.space_group_name_H-M   'P 1'
#
loop_
_entity.id
_entity.type
_entity.pdbx_description
1 polymer ?
#
loop_
_entity_poly.entity_id
_entity_poly.type
_entity_poly.pdbx_seq_one_letter_code
_entity_poly.pdbx_strand_id
1 'polypeptide(L)'
;MLRVVARSRKDAKAAKAAVEKFMGGWGIEVESLGGPRGGVLEEAILREARPFTVFLLGREDLDPNSIEGLQGALPPFSEVAVVKGSRVRNVRVEAIYSALNSARARIRLRTHWSGSTFILSRRPGTVEVEELPYSPQGDSFFVYGRGSKVLGLFMQRSIGGAALLFKMYGGKHLVYSGPRPLGELVIDNSKPLPQGRLYRRVKPVRVDVESLVEANRSILRVLEQHSAEVLRMAGEDVDTVIVPWSGGKDSTAALLLAVEAFGRDAVKAVYVDTGIDFIENAEYVEKVASTLGVDLVYARADVDEGLLIEGMPMPDPEYRWCTGRKLEALRQAFRTVSRGKTVVVTGDRDGESEKRGKRPPLRYDEKLGYPVVSPLKLWSGGHVQLYILSKGIPLNPLYEAGFYRIGCYLCFALRSWEIEVMKRGGIIERILRERPGHRELVEKFLELKKRGFGGDLGACICGV
;
A
#
# COMPACT_ATOMS: atom_id res chain seq x y z
N MET A 1 16.45 -6.95 6.52
CA MET A 1 15.45 -6.30 7.40
C MET A 1 15.74 -4.80 7.53
N LEU A 2 14.83 -4.00 8.11
CA LEU A 2 15.09 -2.57 8.37
C LEU A 2 16.14 -2.43 9.49
N ARG A 3 17.20 -1.67 9.25
CA ARG A 3 18.28 -1.38 10.21
C ARG A 3 18.13 0.03 10.77
N VAL A 4 18.38 0.20 12.07
CA VAL A 4 18.46 1.50 12.73
C VAL A 4 19.87 1.69 13.26
N VAL A 5 20.60 2.63 12.69
CA VAL A 5 21.99 2.91 13.06
C VAL A 5 22.03 4.23 13.82
N ALA A 6 22.40 4.18 15.10
CA ALA A 6 22.52 5.38 15.93
C ALA A 6 23.98 5.86 16.00
N ARG A 7 24.19 7.16 16.25
CA ARG A 7 25.53 7.72 16.31
C ARG A 7 26.43 7.06 17.35
N SER A 8 25.97 6.91 18.59
CA SER A 8 26.76 6.37 19.71
C SER A 8 26.09 5.16 20.38
N ARG A 9 26.86 4.36 21.13
CA ARG A 9 26.33 3.19 21.86
C ARG A 9 25.19 3.54 22.82
N LYS A 10 25.26 4.73 23.45
CA LYS A 10 24.20 5.23 24.34
C LYS A 10 22.92 5.58 23.58
N ASP A 11 23.07 6.14 22.38
CA ASP A 11 21.93 6.46 21.50
C ASP A 11 21.30 5.18 20.94
N ALA A 12 22.12 4.19 20.55
CA ALA A 12 21.66 2.88 20.12
C ALA A 12 20.86 2.16 21.24
N LYS A 13 21.30 2.26 22.50
CA LYS A 13 20.55 1.71 23.64
C LYS A 13 19.15 2.36 23.78
N ALA A 14 19.05 3.67 23.61
CA ALA A 14 17.76 4.37 23.65
C ALA A 14 16.87 4.00 22.45
N ALA A 15 17.46 3.87 21.26
CA ALA A 15 16.76 3.44 20.05
C ALA A 15 16.22 2.01 20.20
N LYS A 16 17.03 1.08 20.74
CA LYS A 16 16.63 -0.30 21.02
C LYS A 16 15.44 -0.35 21.99
N ALA A 17 15.47 0.43 23.07
CA ALA A 17 14.34 0.51 24.00
C ALA A 17 13.05 1.01 23.33
N ALA A 18 13.13 1.95 22.38
CA ALA A 18 11.97 2.41 21.62
C ALA A 18 11.46 1.35 20.63
N VAL A 19 12.36 0.65 19.94
CA VAL A 19 12.03 -0.45 19.02
C VAL A 19 11.35 -1.60 19.78
N GLU A 20 11.91 -2.03 20.92
CA GLU A 20 11.32 -3.09 21.74
C GLU A 20 9.93 -2.71 22.27
N LYS A 21 9.74 -1.45 22.71
CA LYS A 21 8.46 -0.97 23.25
C LYS A 21 7.36 -0.83 22.20
N PHE A 22 7.68 -0.31 21.01
CA PHE A 22 6.65 0.10 20.04
C PHE A 22 6.65 -0.69 18.73
N MET A 23 7.73 -1.43 18.46
CA MET A 23 7.98 -2.12 17.20
C MET A 23 8.48 -3.56 17.45
N GLY A 24 8.01 -4.18 18.54
CA GLY A 24 8.26 -5.60 18.81
C GLY A 24 7.76 -6.49 17.66
N GLY A 25 8.54 -7.52 17.32
CA GLY A 25 8.22 -8.44 16.22
C GLY A 25 8.57 -7.91 14.82
N TRP A 26 9.09 -6.69 14.69
CA TRP A 26 9.47 -6.12 13.38
C TRP A 26 10.80 -6.62 12.84
N GLY A 27 11.61 -7.34 13.64
CA GLY A 27 12.95 -7.78 13.26
C GLY A 27 13.89 -6.62 12.92
N ILE A 28 13.71 -5.47 13.58
CA ILE A 28 14.57 -4.28 13.38
C ILE A 28 15.87 -4.47 14.15
N GLU A 29 16.98 -4.40 13.44
CA GLU A 29 18.32 -4.43 14.02
C GLU A 29 18.73 -3.01 14.44
N VAL A 30 19.30 -2.88 15.65
CA VAL A 30 19.76 -1.59 16.17
C VAL A 30 21.26 -1.63 16.41
N GLU A 31 21.99 -0.77 15.71
CA GLU A 31 23.45 -0.72 15.68
C GLU A 31 24.00 0.67 16.08
N SER A 32 25.32 0.78 16.22
CA SER A 32 26.00 2.05 16.53
C SER A 32 27.22 2.29 15.64
N LEU A 33 27.40 3.55 15.22
CA LEU A 33 28.63 4.00 14.52
C LEU A 33 29.85 4.17 15.44
N GLY A 34 29.72 3.96 16.76
CA GLY A 34 30.84 4.11 17.70
C GLY A 34 31.11 5.54 18.19
N GLY A 35 30.26 6.50 17.85
CA GLY A 35 30.29 7.89 18.34
C GLY A 35 31.09 8.92 17.53
N PRO A 36 31.24 8.82 16.19
CA PRO A 36 31.92 9.84 15.39
C PRO A 36 31.21 11.20 15.49
N ARG A 37 31.93 12.28 15.13
CA ARG A 37 31.46 13.67 15.19
C ARG A 37 32.06 14.48 14.02
N GLY A 38 31.41 15.59 13.66
CA GLY A 38 31.86 16.44 12.56
C GLY A 38 31.89 15.68 11.22
N GLY A 39 32.79 16.05 10.30
CA GLY A 39 32.89 15.40 8.98
C GLY A 39 33.11 13.88 9.03
N VAL A 40 33.73 13.36 10.09
CA VAL A 40 33.93 11.90 10.28
C VAL A 40 32.60 11.16 10.46
N LEU A 41 31.55 11.84 10.95
CA LEU A 41 30.22 11.23 11.05
C LEU A 41 29.63 10.95 9.67
N GLU A 42 29.78 11.88 8.73
CA GLU A 42 29.22 11.75 7.38
C GLU A 42 29.91 10.60 6.63
N GLU A 43 31.25 10.52 6.72
CA GLU A 43 32.01 9.40 6.17
C GLU A 43 31.58 8.05 6.77
N ALA A 44 31.36 8.01 8.09
CA ALA A 44 30.90 6.80 8.76
C ALA A 44 29.49 6.40 8.32
N ILE A 45 28.59 7.36 8.12
CA ILE A 45 27.23 7.12 7.61
C ILE A 45 27.31 6.55 6.20
N LEU A 46 28.07 7.17 5.29
CA LEU A 46 28.20 6.71 3.91
C LEU A 46 28.83 5.32 3.81
N ARG A 47 29.81 5.00 4.67
CA ARG A 47 30.42 3.66 4.71
C ARG A 47 29.43 2.57 5.14
N GLU A 48 28.53 2.88 6.07
CA GLU A 48 27.52 1.93 6.57
C GLU A 48 26.22 1.94 5.77
N ALA A 49 26.09 2.84 4.78
CA ALA A 49 24.87 3.07 4.03
C ALA A 49 24.51 1.88 3.16
N ARG A 50 23.37 1.26 3.47
CA ARG A 50 22.77 0.17 2.69
C ARG A 50 21.28 0.43 2.54
N PRO A 51 20.59 -0.13 1.52
CA PRO A 51 19.13 -0.07 1.46
C PRO A 51 18.47 -0.49 2.77
N PHE A 52 17.32 0.10 3.10
CA PHE A 52 16.59 -0.14 4.34
C PHE A 52 17.37 0.18 5.62
N THR A 53 18.19 1.25 5.60
CA THR A 53 18.91 1.75 6.78
C THR A 53 18.36 3.12 7.20
N VAL A 54 18.04 3.29 8.48
CA VAL A 54 17.68 4.56 9.10
C VAL A 54 18.80 5.01 10.04
N PHE A 55 19.46 6.12 9.70
CA PHE A 55 20.45 6.75 10.57
C PHE A 55 19.75 7.67 11.57
N LEU A 56 19.67 7.24 12.83
CA LEU A 56 18.95 7.97 13.88
C LEU A 56 19.90 8.89 14.65
N LEU A 57 19.68 10.19 14.54
CA LEU A 57 20.58 11.23 15.03
C LEU A 57 19.85 12.28 15.87
N GLY A 58 20.59 12.97 16.73
CA GLY A 58 20.13 14.15 17.45
C GLY A 58 20.44 15.45 16.70
N ARG A 59 19.82 16.55 17.10
CA ARG A 59 20.02 17.87 16.46
C ARG A 59 21.47 18.39 16.53
N GLU A 60 22.26 17.95 17.51
CA GLU A 60 23.66 18.38 17.64
C GLU A 60 24.61 17.59 16.74
N ASP A 61 24.13 16.49 16.13
CA ASP A 61 25.00 15.55 15.42
C ASP A 61 25.34 16.01 14.00
N LEU A 62 24.52 16.86 13.38
CA LEU A 62 24.68 17.32 11.99
C LEU A 62 24.57 18.84 11.87
N ASP A 63 25.39 19.43 11.01
CA ASP A 63 25.16 20.79 10.49
C ASP A 63 23.90 20.75 9.59
N PRO A 64 22.93 21.66 9.75
CA PRO A 64 21.77 21.74 8.88
C PRO A 64 22.10 21.72 7.37
N ASN A 65 23.25 22.30 6.97
CA ASN A 65 23.69 22.34 5.57
C ASN A 65 24.25 21.00 5.06
N SER A 66 24.65 20.07 5.94
CA SER A 66 25.23 18.79 5.54
C SER A 66 24.20 17.66 5.39
N ILE A 67 23.00 17.83 5.96
CA ILE A 67 21.91 16.86 5.86
C ILE A 67 21.49 16.63 4.40
N GLU A 68 21.38 17.70 3.61
CA GLU A 68 20.89 17.61 2.24
C GLU A 68 21.87 16.86 1.33
N GLY A 69 23.17 17.18 1.44
CA GLY A 69 24.24 16.48 0.72
C GLY A 69 24.32 15.01 1.11
N LEU A 70 24.25 14.71 2.40
CA LEU A 70 24.24 13.33 2.91
C LEU A 70 23.02 12.56 2.41
N GLN A 71 21.83 13.16 2.47
CA GLN A 71 20.61 12.52 1.95
C GLN A 71 20.73 12.21 0.46
N GLY A 72 21.33 13.10 -0.36
CA GLY A 72 21.54 12.86 -1.79
C GLY A 72 22.42 11.65 -2.11
N ALA A 73 23.38 11.32 -1.23
CA ALA A 73 24.35 10.24 -1.43
C ALA A 73 23.89 8.87 -0.88
N LEU A 74 22.81 8.85 -0.08
CA LEU A 74 22.28 7.61 0.51
C LEU A 74 21.62 6.69 -0.55
N PRO A 75 21.74 5.35 -0.43
CA PRO A 75 21.09 4.42 -1.34
C PRO A 75 19.55 4.50 -1.26
N PRO A 76 18.83 3.94 -2.24
CA PRO A 76 17.38 3.81 -2.19
C PRO A 76 16.89 3.19 -0.87
N PHE A 77 15.72 3.63 -0.41
CA PHE A 77 15.09 3.15 0.82
C PHE A 77 15.92 3.33 2.10
N SER A 78 16.79 4.33 2.15
CA SER A 78 17.51 4.72 3.38
C SER A 78 17.33 6.21 3.69
N GLU A 79 17.39 6.54 4.99
CA GLU A 79 16.97 7.86 5.49
C GLU A 79 17.79 8.29 6.71
N VAL A 80 18.03 9.60 6.83
CA VAL A 80 18.53 10.22 8.07
C VAL A 80 17.35 10.73 8.89
N ALA A 81 17.14 10.16 10.08
CA ALA A 81 16.07 10.54 10.99
C ALA A 81 16.62 11.37 12.14
N VAL A 82 16.26 12.65 12.19
CA VAL A 82 16.70 13.56 13.27
C VAL A 82 15.60 13.68 14.32
N VAL A 83 15.89 13.35 15.58
CA VAL A 83 14.96 13.53 16.70
C VAL A 83 14.88 15.00 17.12
N LYS A 84 13.78 15.40 17.76
CA LYS A 84 13.61 16.77 18.29
C LYS A 84 14.53 17.12 19.47
N GLY A 85 15.37 16.22 19.99
CA GLY A 85 16.33 16.54 21.06
C GLY A 85 17.74 16.78 20.53
N SER A 86 18.62 17.36 21.36
CA SER A 86 20.05 17.51 21.00
C SER A 86 20.70 16.16 20.73
N ARG A 87 20.40 15.16 21.57
CA ARG A 87 20.86 13.76 21.44
C ARG A 87 19.70 12.79 21.47
N VAL A 88 19.83 11.67 20.77
CA VAL A 88 18.82 10.59 20.76
C VAL A 88 18.58 10.05 22.17
N ARG A 89 19.63 9.79 22.95
CA ARG A 89 19.49 9.28 24.33
C ARG A 89 18.79 10.24 25.31
N ASN A 90 18.63 11.51 24.96
CA ASN A 90 18.01 12.51 25.82
C ASN A 90 16.51 12.71 25.52
N VAL A 91 15.97 12.07 24.48
CA VAL A 91 14.55 12.17 24.16
C VAL A 91 13.77 10.99 24.72
N ARG A 92 12.46 11.18 24.90
CA ARG A 92 11.54 10.11 25.28
C ARG A 92 11.47 9.05 24.16
N VAL A 93 11.25 7.80 24.53
CA VAL A 93 11.14 6.67 23.59
C VAL A 93 10.02 6.87 22.56
N GLU A 94 8.94 7.57 22.92
CA GLU A 94 7.85 7.95 22.02
C GLU A 94 8.32 8.92 20.92
N ALA A 95 9.25 9.83 21.23
CA ALA A 95 9.82 10.76 20.26
C ALA A 95 10.76 10.05 19.28
N ILE A 96 11.51 9.04 19.77
CA ILE A 96 12.32 8.16 18.91
C ILE A 96 11.40 7.38 17.96
N TYR A 97 10.35 6.74 18.50
CA TYR A 97 9.36 6.02 17.70
C TYR A 97 8.70 6.90 16.63
N SER A 98 8.34 8.14 16.98
CA SER A 98 7.79 9.12 16.03
C SER A 98 8.77 9.43 14.89
N ALA A 99 10.06 9.60 15.21
CA ALA A 99 11.11 9.82 14.21
C ALA A 99 11.29 8.60 13.29
N LEU A 100 11.31 7.39 13.85
CA LEU A 100 11.40 6.14 13.08
C LEU A 100 10.20 5.93 12.16
N ASN A 101 8.98 6.20 12.62
CA ASN A 101 7.79 6.14 11.78
C ASN A 101 7.80 7.17 10.66
N SER A 102 8.30 8.37 10.94
CA SER A 102 8.47 9.41 9.92
C SER A 102 9.51 9.01 8.88
N ALA A 103 10.60 8.35 9.30
CA ALA A 103 11.63 7.84 8.41
C ALA A 103 11.12 6.71 7.52
N ARG A 104 10.43 5.72 8.10
CA ARG A 104 9.70 4.69 7.33
C ARG A 104 8.74 5.32 6.32
N ALA A 105 8.12 6.43 6.71
CA ALA A 105 7.20 7.11 5.82
C ALA A 105 7.90 7.73 4.61
N ARG A 106 9.04 8.38 4.82
CA ARG A 106 9.88 8.93 3.75
C ARG A 106 10.42 7.83 2.85
N ILE A 107 10.96 6.76 3.43
CA ILE A 107 11.49 5.59 2.72
C ILE A 107 10.51 5.07 1.66
N ARG A 108 9.22 4.92 2.02
CA ARG A 108 8.21 4.33 1.12
C ARG A 108 7.53 5.33 0.16
N LEU A 109 7.58 6.63 0.44
CA LEU A 109 6.86 7.67 -0.32
C LEU A 109 7.75 8.57 -1.15
N ARG A 110 9.06 8.52 -0.95
CA ARG A 110 9.99 9.40 -1.65
C ARG A 110 9.91 9.13 -3.14
N THR A 111 9.69 10.19 -3.90
CA THR A 111 9.58 10.12 -5.36
C THR A 111 10.44 11.18 -5.99
N HIS A 112 11.21 10.76 -6.99
CA HIS A 112 12.01 11.62 -7.83
C HIS A 112 11.42 11.71 -9.24
N TRP A 113 11.84 12.75 -9.97
CA TRP A 113 11.48 13.03 -11.35
C TRP A 113 12.72 12.98 -12.23
N SER A 114 12.70 12.13 -13.25
CA SER A 114 13.85 11.92 -14.17
C SER A 114 14.00 13.00 -15.24
N GLY A 115 13.03 13.91 -15.37
CA GLY A 115 12.86 14.78 -16.53
C GLY A 115 11.64 14.39 -17.39
N SER A 116 11.27 13.11 -17.40
CA SER A 116 10.17 12.58 -18.20
C SER A 116 9.21 11.64 -17.45
N THR A 117 9.65 11.00 -16.37
CA THR A 117 8.85 10.03 -15.61
C THR A 117 9.19 10.03 -14.12
N PHE A 118 8.37 9.34 -13.33
CA PHE A 118 8.54 9.23 -11.88
C PHE A 118 9.42 8.03 -11.52
N ILE A 119 10.28 8.20 -10.52
CA ILE A 119 11.05 7.14 -9.87
C ILE A 119 10.65 7.12 -8.40
N LEU A 120 10.11 6.01 -7.90
CA LEU A 120 9.52 5.89 -6.56
C LEU A 120 10.57 5.69 -5.45
N SER A 121 11.78 6.21 -5.67
CA SER A 121 12.82 6.30 -4.65
C SER A 121 13.86 7.33 -5.09
N ARG A 122 14.93 7.45 -4.32
CA ARG A 122 16.07 8.26 -4.68
C ARG A 122 16.80 7.68 -5.90
N ARG A 123 17.17 8.55 -6.85
CA ARG A 123 18.07 8.21 -7.95
C ARG A 123 19.02 9.37 -8.25
N PRO A 124 20.35 9.15 -8.34
CA PRO A 124 21.28 10.18 -8.79
C PRO A 124 20.89 10.77 -10.15
N GLY A 125 21.11 12.07 -10.34
CA GLY A 125 20.77 12.78 -11.57
C GLY A 125 19.28 13.10 -11.76
N THR A 126 18.47 12.96 -10.71
CA THR A 126 17.02 13.24 -10.74
C THR A 126 16.64 14.19 -9.61
N VAL A 127 15.53 14.91 -9.76
CA VAL A 127 15.07 15.88 -8.75
C VAL A 127 13.98 15.27 -7.89
N GLU A 128 13.99 15.53 -6.58
CA GLU A 128 12.88 15.11 -5.73
C GLU A 128 11.61 15.89 -6.12
N VAL A 129 10.46 15.22 -6.12
CA VAL A 129 9.17 15.85 -6.39
C VAL A 129 8.86 16.87 -5.27
N GLU A 130 8.35 18.03 -5.65
CA GLU A 130 8.07 19.13 -4.72
C GLU A 130 6.83 18.84 -3.84
N GLU A 131 6.84 19.39 -2.62
CA GLU A 131 5.71 19.37 -1.67
C GLU A 131 5.22 17.98 -1.24
N LEU A 132 6.09 16.97 -1.24
CA LEU A 132 5.72 15.62 -0.82
C LEU A 132 5.24 15.57 0.65
N PRO A 133 3.98 15.19 0.91
CA PRO A 133 3.40 15.20 2.25
C PRO A 133 3.75 13.91 2.98
N TYR A 134 5.02 13.78 3.41
CA TYR A 134 5.49 12.61 4.14
C TYR A 134 4.72 12.42 5.45
N SER A 135 3.79 11.46 5.43
CA SER A 135 2.98 11.08 6.59
C SER A 135 3.01 9.56 6.79
N PRO A 136 3.08 9.06 8.04
CA PRO A 136 2.93 7.64 8.35
C PRO A 136 1.62 7.00 7.83
N GLN A 137 0.57 7.79 7.62
CA GLN A 137 -0.70 7.33 7.03
C GLN A 137 -0.84 7.68 5.54
N GLY A 138 0.14 8.37 4.96
CA GLY A 138 0.16 8.68 3.54
C GLY A 138 0.43 7.45 2.68
N ASP A 139 -0.13 7.45 1.47
CA ASP A 139 0.14 6.46 0.43
C ASP A 139 0.29 7.18 -0.91
N SER A 140 0.99 6.56 -1.86
CA SER A 140 1.09 7.07 -3.23
C SER A 140 0.73 5.98 -4.22
N PHE A 141 0.04 6.32 -5.29
CA PHE A 141 -0.40 5.38 -6.33
C PHE A 141 -0.64 6.09 -7.66
N PHE A 142 -0.59 5.34 -8.75
CA PHE A 142 -0.85 5.85 -10.08
C PHE A 142 -2.32 5.68 -10.48
N VAL A 143 -2.83 6.70 -11.17
CA VAL A 143 -4.07 6.65 -11.93
C VAL A 143 -3.71 6.84 -13.40
N TYR A 144 -4.09 5.90 -14.25
CA TYR A 144 -3.77 5.89 -15.68
C TYR A 144 -4.96 5.33 -16.48
N GLY A 145 -4.81 5.20 -17.81
CA GLY A 145 -5.85 4.63 -18.66
C GLY A 145 -7.17 5.39 -18.60
N ARG A 146 -8.29 4.68 -18.42
CA ARG A 146 -9.62 5.29 -18.29
C ARG A 146 -9.74 6.14 -17.02
N GLY A 147 -9.08 5.76 -15.93
CA GLY A 147 -9.03 6.51 -14.69
C GLY A 147 -8.42 7.90 -14.86
N SER A 148 -7.41 8.06 -15.72
CA SER A 148 -6.81 9.37 -16.04
C SER A 148 -7.80 10.30 -16.75
N LYS A 149 -8.71 9.74 -17.57
CA LYS A 149 -9.79 10.51 -18.20
C LYS A 149 -10.80 10.98 -17.15
N VAL A 150 -11.20 10.10 -16.23
CA VAL A 150 -12.09 10.46 -15.10
C VAL A 150 -11.45 11.54 -14.24
N LEU A 151 -10.15 11.39 -13.91
CA LEU A 151 -9.40 12.39 -13.16
C LEU A 151 -9.39 13.74 -13.87
N GLY A 152 -9.18 13.75 -15.19
CA GLY A 152 -9.16 14.97 -15.98
C GLY A 152 -10.47 15.74 -15.97
N LEU A 153 -11.62 15.07 -15.80
CA LEU A 153 -12.92 15.73 -15.65
C LEU A 153 -12.97 16.55 -14.36
N PHE A 154 -12.56 15.98 -13.23
CA PHE A 154 -12.56 16.67 -11.93
C PHE A 154 -11.49 17.74 -11.83
N MET A 155 -10.32 17.48 -12.44
CA MET A 155 -9.24 18.45 -12.54
C MET A 155 -9.50 19.52 -13.60
N GLN A 156 -10.58 19.43 -14.37
CA GLN A 156 -10.94 20.34 -15.48
C GLN A 156 -9.80 20.52 -16.50
N ARG A 157 -9.01 19.46 -16.69
CA ARG A 157 -7.82 19.46 -17.54
C ARG A 157 -7.38 18.05 -17.89
N SER A 158 -6.99 17.83 -19.13
CA SER A 158 -6.35 16.58 -19.53
C SER A 158 -5.03 16.39 -18.77
N ILE A 159 -4.87 15.21 -18.16
CA ILE A 159 -3.68 14.81 -17.41
C ILE A 159 -2.57 14.29 -18.34
N GLY A 160 -2.92 13.93 -19.58
CA GLY A 160 -1.95 13.56 -20.62
C GLY A 160 -1.31 12.19 -20.50
N GLY A 161 -1.48 11.45 -19.39
CA GLY A 161 -0.89 10.11 -19.19
C GLY A 161 -1.19 9.54 -17.80
N ALA A 162 -0.25 8.79 -17.23
CA ALA A 162 -0.30 8.36 -15.84
C ALA A 162 -0.07 9.56 -14.88
N ALA A 163 -0.96 9.74 -13.91
CA ALA A 163 -0.77 10.68 -12.81
C ALA A 163 -0.42 9.94 -11.52
N LEU A 164 0.52 10.50 -10.76
CA LEU A 164 0.82 10.06 -9.41
C LEU A 164 -0.07 10.83 -8.42
N LEU A 165 -0.86 10.10 -7.64
CA LEU A 165 -1.67 10.66 -6.57
C LEU A 165 -1.01 10.38 -5.23
N PHE A 166 -0.84 11.43 -4.42
CA PHE A 166 -0.44 11.30 -3.02
C PHE A 166 -1.64 11.50 -2.12
N LYS A 167 -2.07 10.42 -1.48
CA LYS A 167 -3.17 10.43 -0.51
C LYS A 167 -2.71 11.05 0.80
N MET A 168 -3.43 12.08 1.23
CA MET A 168 -3.27 12.78 2.49
C MET A 168 -4.44 12.48 3.45
N TYR A 169 -4.39 13.07 4.63
CA TYR A 169 -5.48 13.02 5.60
C TYR A 169 -6.74 13.73 5.07
N GLY A 170 -7.92 13.30 5.53
CA GLY A 170 -9.20 13.94 5.18
C GLY A 170 -9.58 13.81 3.70
N GLY A 171 -9.14 12.75 3.02
CA GLY A 171 -9.56 12.48 1.64
C GLY A 171 -8.94 13.37 0.56
N LYS A 172 -8.02 14.27 0.94
CA LYS A 172 -7.25 15.09 0.02
C LYS A 172 -6.17 14.26 -0.68
N HIS A 173 -6.00 14.51 -1.99
CA HIS A 173 -4.95 13.91 -2.81
C HIS A 173 -4.22 15.02 -3.55
N LEU A 174 -2.89 15.07 -3.47
CA LEU A 174 -2.09 15.86 -4.40
C LEU A 174 -1.95 15.09 -5.71
N VAL A 175 -2.19 15.77 -6.83
CA VAL A 175 -2.16 15.19 -8.16
C VAL A 175 -0.91 15.67 -8.89
N TYR A 176 -0.06 14.73 -9.30
CA TYR A 176 1.18 15.01 -10.00
C TYR A 176 1.15 14.43 -11.41
N SER A 177 1.68 15.21 -12.35
CA SER A 177 2.00 14.78 -13.73
C SER A 177 3.37 15.31 -14.12
N GLY A 178 4.25 15.55 -13.15
CA GLY A 178 5.57 16.16 -13.28
C GLY A 178 6.19 16.40 -11.90
N PRO A 179 7.29 17.15 -11.80
CA PRO A 179 8.00 17.38 -10.53
C PRO A 179 7.24 18.28 -9.55
N ARG A 180 6.22 19.00 -10.02
CA ARG A 180 5.36 19.88 -9.21
C ARG A 180 3.94 19.38 -9.18
N PRO A 181 3.20 19.58 -8.08
CA PRO A 181 1.79 19.22 -8.01
C PRO A 181 0.99 20.04 -9.04
N LEU A 182 0.20 19.36 -9.85
CA LEU A 182 -0.74 19.98 -10.79
C LEU A 182 -1.93 20.62 -10.05
N GLY A 183 -2.27 20.06 -8.89
CA GLY A 183 -3.37 20.51 -8.06
C GLY A 183 -3.78 19.47 -7.03
N GLU A 184 -5.01 19.62 -6.53
CA GLU A 184 -5.58 18.80 -5.47
C GLU A 184 -6.87 18.15 -5.94
N LEU A 185 -7.08 16.89 -5.57
CA LEU A 185 -8.36 16.19 -5.66
C LEU A 185 -8.82 15.87 -4.23
N VAL A 186 -9.94 16.44 -3.82
CA VAL A 186 -10.59 16.12 -2.55
C VAL A 186 -11.72 15.14 -2.82
N ILE A 187 -11.58 13.94 -2.30
CA ILE A 187 -12.66 12.96 -2.26
C ILE A 187 -13.24 13.08 -0.86
N ASP A 188 -14.46 13.60 -0.76
CA ASP A 188 -15.20 13.80 0.49
C ASP A 188 -16.48 12.97 0.38
N ASN A 189 -16.66 12.01 1.27
CA ASN A 189 -17.79 11.08 1.21
C ASN A 189 -19.10 11.69 1.72
N SER A 190 -19.06 12.86 2.36
CA SER A 190 -20.28 13.63 2.65
C SER A 190 -20.84 14.33 1.41
N LYS A 191 -20.03 14.43 0.35
CA LYS A 191 -20.41 15.07 -0.92
C LYS A 191 -20.65 14.02 -2.00
N PRO A 192 -21.58 14.29 -2.93
CA PRO A 192 -21.90 13.35 -4.01
C PRO A 192 -20.79 13.24 -5.05
N LEU A 193 -19.92 14.26 -5.17
CA LEU A 193 -18.88 14.34 -6.20
C LEU A 193 -17.52 14.72 -5.60
N PRO A 194 -16.41 14.14 -6.10
CA PRO A 194 -15.07 14.64 -5.87
C PRO A 194 -14.89 16.10 -6.32
N GLN A 195 -13.98 16.83 -5.67
CA GLN A 195 -13.69 18.22 -5.95
C GLN A 195 -12.23 18.38 -6.38
N GLY A 196 -11.98 18.83 -7.61
CA GLY A 196 -10.63 19.12 -8.11
C GLY A 196 -10.32 20.60 -8.09
N ARG A 197 -9.07 20.96 -7.77
CA ARG A 197 -8.54 22.32 -7.82
C ARG A 197 -7.17 22.31 -8.49
N LEU A 198 -7.00 23.05 -9.58
CA LEU A 198 -5.69 23.23 -10.23
C LEU A 198 -4.87 24.34 -9.59
N TYR A 199 -3.55 24.17 -9.61
CA TYR A 199 -2.62 25.24 -9.31
C TYR A 199 -2.32 26.04 -10.58
N ARG A 200 -2.48 27.37 -10.48
CA ARG A 200 -2.26 28.27 -11.62
C ARG A 200 -0.80 28.17 -12.04
N ARG A 201 -0.53 27.80 -13.30
CA ARG A 201 0.78 27.76 -14.02
C ARG A 201 1.53 26.43 -14.06
N VAL A 202 1.06 25.35 -13.45
CA VAL A 202 1.67 24.02 -13.67
C VAL A 202 1.08 23.40 -14.94
N LYS A 203 1.90 23.02 -15.92
CA LYS A 203 1.47 22.31 -17.13
C LYS A 203 1.62 20.80 -16.91
N PRO A 204 0.65 19.98 -17.32
CA PRO A 204 0.77 18.53 -17.22
C PRO A 204 1.85 18.03 -18.17
N VAL A 205 2.63 17.05 -17.71
CA VAL A 205 3.56 16.29 -18.56
C VAL A 205 2.95 14.91 -18.79
N ARG A 206 2.98 14.45 -20.04
CA ARG A 206 2.55 13.10 -20.38
C ARG A 206 3.57 12.10 -19.84
N VAL A 207 3.14 11.27 -18.89
CA VAL A 207 3.92 10.15 -18.38
C VAL A 207 3.36 8.85 -18.93
N ASP A 208 4.22 8.05 -19.53
CA ASP A 208 3.86 6.74 -20.08
C ASP A 208 4.07 5.62 -19.05
N VAL A 209 3.19 4.61 -19.04
CA VAL A 209 3.22 3.51 -18.06
C VAL A 209 4.43 2.60 -18.28
N GLU A 210 4.81 2.32 -19.52
CA GLU A 210 5.99 1.50 -19.82
C GLU A 210 7.26 2.21 -19.35
N SER A 211 7.33 3.53 -19.57
CA SER A 211 8.43 4.36 -19.06
C SER A 211 8.53 4.33 -17.53
N LEU A 212 7.40 4.28 -16.82
CA LEU A 212 7.36 4.16 -15.36
C LEU A 212 7.94 2.82 -14.91
N VAL A 213 7.48 1.73 -15.52
CA VAL A 213 7.96 0.38 -15.18
C VAL A 213 9.46 0.26 -15.41
N GLU A 214 9.95 0.72 -16.57
CA GLU A 214 11.37 0.63 -16.92
C GLU A 214 12.24 1.49 -16.01
N ALA A 215 11.85 2.75 -15.77
CA ALA A 215 12.61 3.66 -14.91
C ALA A 215 12.70 3.18 -13.45
N ASN A 216 11.77 2.35 -13.00
CA ASN A 216 11.71 1.81 -11.64
C ASN A 216 12.24 0.38 -11.49
N ARG A 217 12.68 -0.28 -12.57
CA ARG A 217 13.08 -1.70 -12.51
C ARG A 217 14.12 -2.01 -11.42
N SER A 218 15.15 -1.18 -11.28
CA SER A 218 16.17 -1.36 -10.22
C SER A 218 15.62 -1.11 -8.82
N ILE A 219 14.72 -0.12 -8.67
CA ILE A 219 14.05 0.20 -7.40
C ILE A 219 13.17 -0.96 -6.95
N LEU A 220 12.41 -1.55 -7.88
CA LEU A 220 11.54 -2.69 -7.60
C LEU A 220 12.33 -3.94 -7.20
N ARG A 221 13.49 -4.20 -7.82
CA ARG A 221 14.38 -5.31 -7.42
C ARG A 221 14.86 -5.18 -5.96
N VAL A 222 15.18 -3.97 -5.51
CA VAL A 222 15.60 -3.73 -4.11
C VAL A 222 14.45 -4.01 -3.14
N LEU A 223 13.21 -3.61 -3.49
CA LEU A 223 12.02 -3.94 -2.70
C LEU A 223 11.72 -5.44 -2.67
N GLU A 224 11.83 -6.11 -3.83
CA GLU A 224 11.63 -7.55 -3.96
C GLU A 224 12.62 -8.34 -3.10
N GLN A 225 13.91 -7.97 -3.13
CA GLN A 225 14.94 -8.58 -2.27
C GLN A 225 14.61 -8.40 -0.78
N HIS A 226 14.16 -7.21 -0.37
CA HIS A 226 13.73 -6.97 0.99
C HIS A 226 12.49 -7.79 1.38
N SER A 227 11.51 -7.90 0.48
CA SER A 227 10.34 -8.74 0.68
C SER A 227 10.71 -10.22 0.81
N ALA A 228 11.69 -10.71 0.05
CA ALA A 228 12.21 -12.07 0.20
C ALA A 228 12.84 -12.30 1.59
N GLU A 229 13.60 -11.32 2.12
CA GLU A 229 14.10 -11.39 3.50
C GLU A 229 12.97 -11.46 4.53
N VAL A 230 11.88 -10.69 4.33
CA VAL A 230 10.70 -10.74 5.20
C VAL A 230 10.01 -12.10 5.11
N LEU A 231 9.90 -12.69 3.91
CA LEU A 231 9.28 -14.02 3.73
C LEU A 231 10.08 -15.13 4.40
N ARG A 232 11.42 -15.03 4.48
CA ARG A 232 12.26 -15.97 5.23
C ARG A 232 11.94 -16.00 6.73
N MET A 233 11.28 -14.99 7.27
CA MET A 233 10.80 -15.02 8.66
C MET A 233 9.76 -16.12 8.91
N ALA A 234 9.13 -16.68 7.87
CA ALA A 234 8.29 -17.88 7.97
C ALA A 234 9.05 -19.13 8.46
N GLY A 235 10.39 -19.06 8.46
CA GLY A 235 11.29 -20.17 8.75
C GLY A 235 11.49 -21.10 7.55
N GLU A 236 12.34 -22.10 7.73
CA GLU A 236 12.63 -23.13 6.74
C GLU A 236 11.53 -24.20 6.71
N ASP A 237 11.48 -25.01 5.64
CA ASP A 237 10.56 -26.16 5.49
C ASP A 237 9.07 -25.84 5.66
N VAL A 238 8.60 -24.81 4.97
CA VAL A 238 7.16 -24.48 4.90
C VAL A 238 6.47 -25.42 3.91
N ASP A 239 5.56 -26.26 4.40
CA ASP A 239 4.81 -27.23 3.59
C ASP A 239 3.69 -26.57 2.78
N THR A 240 3.00 -25.59 3.37
CA THR A 240 1.86 -24.89 2.73
C THR A 240 1.95 -23.39 2.93
N VAL A 241 1.84 -22.63 1.83
CA VAL A 241 1.75 -21.17 1.83
C VAL A 241 0.38 -20.75 1.35
N ILE A 242 -0.44 -20.25 2.26
CA ILE A 242 -1.78 -19.77 1.93
C ILE A 242 -1.71 -18.27 1.62
N VAL A 243 -2.24 -17.86 0.47
CA VAL A 243 -2.36 -16.45 0.09
C VAL A 243 -3.84 -16.10 0.00
N PRO A 244 -4.44 -15.42 0.99
CA PRO A 244 -5.76 -14.82 0.81
C PRO A 244 -5.68 -13.77 -0.30
N TRP A 245 -6.29 -14.09 -1.44
CA TRP A 245 -6.12 -13.33 -2.66
C TRP A 245 -7.45 -12.78 -3.14
N SER A 246 -7.62 -11.46 -2.97
CA SER A 246 -8.86 -10.75 -3.31
C SER A 246 -8.96 -10.27 -4.76
N GLY A 247 -7.93 -10.46 -5.59
CA GLY A 247 -7.84 -9.84 -6.93
C GLY A 247 -7.41 -8.36 -6.91
N GLY A 248 -7.19 -7.78 -5.72
CA GLY A 248 -6.61 -6.44 -5.57
C GLY A 248 -5.11 -6.40 -5.85
N LYS A 249 -4.55 -5.21 -6.05
CA LYS A 249 -3.12 -5.00 -6.31
C LYS A 249 -2.25 -5.56 -5.18
N ASP A 250 -2.60 -5.27 -3.93
CA ASP A 250 -1.75 -5.60 -2.79
C ASP A 250 -1.69 -7.12 -2.55
N SER A 251 -2.83 -7.80 -2.66
CA SER A 251 -2.90 -9.27 -2.55
C SER A 251 -2.31 -9.98 -3.77
N THR A 252 -2.41 -9.39 -4.97
CA THR A 252 -1.73 -9.92 -6.16
C THR A 252 -0.22 -9.84 -6.04
N ALA A 253 0.34 -8.72 -5.58
CA ALA A 253 1.79 -8.63 -5.36
C ALA A 253 2.27 -9.59 -4.27
N ALA A 254 1.48 -9.80 -3.21
CA ALA A 254 1.76 -10.81 -2.20
C ALA A 254 1.78 -12.23 -2.78
N LEU A 255 0.82 -12.57 -3.67
CA LEU A 255 0.80 -13.84 -4.39
C LEU A 255 2.06 -14.03 -5.25
N LEU A 256 2.44 -13.01 -6.04
CA LEU A 256 3.64 -13.06 -6.88
C LEU A 256 4.93 -13.27 -6.05
N LEU A 257 5.06 -12.56 -4.93
CA LEU A 257 6.20 -12.72 -4.02
C LEU A 257 6.21 -14.08 -3.34
N ALA A 258 5.04 -14.62 -2.97
CA ALA A 258 4.93 -15.95 -2.38
C ALA A 258 5.34 -17.05 -3.36
N VAL A 259 4.89 -16.96 -4.62
CA VAL A 259 5.27 -17.91 -5.68
C VAL A 259 6.77 -17.87 -5.95
N GLU A 260 7.37 -16.68 -6.00
CA GLU A 260 8.82 -16.52 -6.18
C GLU A 260 9.61 -17.12 -4.99
N ALA A 261 9.14 -16.90 -3.76
CA ALA A 261 9.88 -17.30 -2.56
C ALA A 261 9.75 -18.78 -2.18
N PHE A 262 8.56 -19.37 -2.39
CA PHE A 262 8.24 -20.72 -1.92
C PHE A 262 7.93 -21.72 -3.04
N GLY A 263 7.86 -21.26 -4.29
CA GLY A 263 7.44 -22.07 -5.42
C GLY A 263 5.92 -22.22 -5.50
N ARG A 264 5.39 -22.30 -6.72
CA ARG A 264 3.94 -22.34 -6.99
C ARG A 264 3.23 -23.54 -6.36
N ASP A 265 3.91 -24.68 -6.22
CA ASP A 265 3.28 -25.93 -5.75
C ASP A 265 2.91 -25.88 -4.27
N ALA A 266 3.71 -25.15 -3.47
CA ALA A 266 3.44 -24.89 -2.06
C ALA A 266 2.36 -23.80 -1.86
N VAL A 267 2.10 -22.97 -2.87
CA VAL A 267 1.22 -21.81 -2.77
C VAL A 267 -0.24 -22.18 -3.07
N LYS A 268 -1.13 -21.84 -2.14
CA LYS A 268 -2.58 -21.96 -2.24
C LYS A 268 -3.21 -20.57 -2.25
N ALA A 269 -3.66 -20.12 -3.43
CA ALA A 269 -4.32 -18.83 -3.57
C ALA A 269 -5.80 -19.00 -3.20
N VAL A 270 -6.26 -18.36 -2.12
CA VAL A 270 -7.65 -18.49 -1.65
C VAL A 270 -8.44 -17.24 -2.01
N TYR A 271 -9.38 -17.37 -2.94
CA TYR A 271 -10.33 -16.31 -3.29
C TYR A 271 -11.67 -16.57 -2.61
N VAL A 272 -12.20 -15.54 -1.93
CA VAL A 272 -13.51 -15.61 -1.28
C VAL A 272 -14.48 -14.69 -2.02
N ASP A 273 -15.36 -15.28 -2.82
CA ASP A 273 -16.43 -14.58 -3.50
C ASP A 273 -17.56 -14.26 -2.51
N THR A 274 -17.90 -12.99 -2.40
CA THR A 274 -18.98 -12.53 -1.53
C THR A 274 -20.36 -12.65 -2.17
N GLY A 275 -20.46 -12.96 -3.46
CA GLY A 275 -21.70 -12.85 -4.24
C GLY A 275 -22.03 -11.42 -4.67
N ILE A 276 -21.28 -10.43 -4.17
CA ILE A 276 -21.36 -9.01 -4.56
C ILE A 276 -19.99 -8.42 -4.93
N ASP A 277 -19.04 -9.28 -5.31
CA ASP A 277 -17.78 -8.87 -5.93
C ASP A 277 -18.00 -8.36 -7.36
N PHE A 278 -17.17 -7.43 -7.81
CA PHE A 278 -17.22 -6.96 -9.20
C PHE A 278 -16.97 -8.12 -10.17
N ILE A 279 -17.70 -8.13 -11.29
CA ILE A 279 -17.55 -9.13 -12.35
C ILE A 279 -16.11 -9.10 -12.89
N GLU A 280 -15.58 -7.91 -13.15
CA GLU A 280 -14.20 -7.72 -13.61
C GLU A 280 -13.17 -8.33 -12.65
N ASN A 281 -13.48 -8.39 -11.35
CA ASN A 281 -12.58 -8.95 -10.34
C ASN A 281 -12.55 -10.48 -10.39
N ALA A 282 -13.71 -11.13 -10.52
CA ALA A 282 -13.78 -12.58 -10.67
C ALA A 282 -13.04 -13.04 -11.94
N GLU A 283 -13.30 -12.38 -13.07
CA GLU A 283 -12.60 -12.65 -14.34
C GLU A 283 -11.08 -12.46 -14.23
N TYR A 284 -10.66 -11.41 -13.52
CA TYR A 284 -9.25 -11.14 -13.28
C TYR A 284 -8.58 -12.22 -12.42
N VAL A 285 -9.24 -12.67 -11.34
CA VAL A 285 -8.75 -13.72 -10.46
C VAL A 285 -8.54 -15.02 -11.22
N GLU A 286 -9.53 -15.45 -12.00
CA GLU A 286 -9.42 -16.68 -12.80
C GLU A 286 -8.30 -16.58 -13.83
N LYS A 287 -8.22 -15.46 -14.56
CA LYS A 287 -7.19 -15.23 -15.58
C LYS A 287 -5.78 -15.25 -15.00
N VAL A 288 -5.56 -14.54 -13.89
CA VAL A 288 -4.23 -14.48 -13.27
C VAL A 288 -3.85 -15.80 -12.61
N ALA A 289 -4.79 -16.52 -11.98
CA ALA A 289 -4.52 -17.87 -11.47
C ALA A 289 -4.05 -18.81 -12.59
N SER A 290 -4.78 -18.82 -13.71
CA SER A 290 -4.43 -19.62 -14.88
C SER A 290 -3.07 -19.22 -15.47
N THR A 291 -2.78 -17.92 -15.55
CA THR A 291 -1.50 -17.41 -16.08
C THR A 291 -0.32 -17.83 -15.21
N LEU A 292 -0.49 -17.81 -13.88
CA LEU A 292 0.56 -18.18 -12.94
C LEU A 292 0.67 -19.69 -12.69
N GLY A 293 -0.35 -20.46 -13.08
CA GLY A 293 -0.43 -21.90 -12.81
C GLY A 293 -0.48 -22.21 -11.30
N VAL A 294 -1.09 -21.34 -10.50
CA VAL A 294 -1.24 -21.52 -9.05
C VAL A 294 -2.55 -22.23 -8.73
N ASP A 295 -2.57 -22.96 -7.61
CA ASP A 295 -3.77 -23.61 -7.10
C ASP A 295 -4.74 -22.56 -6.54
N LEU A 296 -5.81 -22.29 -7.28
CA LEU A 296 -6.88 -21.36 -6.90
C LEU A 296 -7.97 -22.11 -6.15
N VAL A 297 -8.06 -21.82 -4.86
CA VAL A 297 -9.11 -22.31 -3.97
C VAL A 297 -10.21 -21.28 -3.90
N TYR A 298 -11.34 -21.60 -4.51
CA TYR A 298 -12.54 -20.76 -4.48
C TYR A 298 -13.40 -21.09 -3.27
N ALA A 299 -13.79 -20.06 -2.52
CA ALA A 299 -14.75 -20.15 -1.43
C ALA A 299 -15.83 -19.08 -1.59
N ARG A 300 -17.03 -19.35 -1.08
CA ARG A 300 -18.17 -18.44 -1.17
C ARG A 300 -18.61 -17.98 0.22
N ALA A 301 -19.02 -16.72 0.34
CA ALA A 301 -19.42 -16.10 1.60
C ALA A 301 -20.87 -15.57 1.63
N ASP A 302 -21.64 -15.82 0.56
CA ASP A 302 -23.10 -15.63 0.49
C ASP A 302 -23.62 -14.29 1.05
N VAL A 303 -22.92 -13.18 0.75
CA VAL A 303 -23.36 -11.84 1.19
C VAL A 303 -24.55 -11.36 0.36
N ASP A 304 -24.64 -11.77 -0.90
CA ASP A 304 -25.83 -11.56 -1.73
C ASP A 304 -27.08 -12.25 -1.16
N GLU A 305 -26.98 -13.51 -0.72
CA GLU A 305 -28.11 -14.22 -0.10
C GLU A 305 -28.59 -13.54 1.18
N GLY A 306 -27.65 -13.05 2.00
CA GLY A 306 -27.99 -12.25 3.18
C GLY A 306 -28.82 -11.02 2.81
N LEU A 307 -28.49 -10.34 1.71
CA LEU A 307 -29.21 -9.15 1.25
C LEU A 307 -30.55 -9.46 0.55
N LEU A 308 -30.60 -10.52 -0.25
CA LEU A 308 -31.72 -10.82 -1.14
C LEU A 308 -32.76 -11.76 -0.52
N ILE A 309 -32.32 -12.71 0.31
CA ILE A 309 -33.16 -13.81 0.81
C ILE A 309 -33.43 -13.63 2.30
N GLU A 310 -32.38 -13.38 3.08
CA GLU A 310 -32.49 -13.31 4.55
C GLU A 310 -32.98 -11.94 5.05
N GLY A 311 -33.06 -10.94 4.17
CA GLY A 311 -33.49 -9.58 4.52
C GLY A 311 -32.50 -8.83 5.42
N MET A 312 -31.21 -9.20 5.41
CA MET A 312 -30.19 -8.50 6.17
C MET A 312 -30.04 -7.05 5.68
N PRO A 313 -29.79 -6.09 6.58
CA PRO A 313 -29.60 -4.70 6.19
C PRO A 313 -28.29 -4.53 5.38
N MET A 314 -28.25 -3.47 4.57
CA MET A 314 -27.04 -3.07 3.86
C MET A 314 -25.88 -2.89 4.86
N PRO A 315 -24.73 -3.56 4.68
CA PRO A 315 -23.61 -3.44 5.59
C PRO A 315 -23.14 -2.00 5.70
N ASP A 316 -22.83 -1.59 6.92
CA ASP A 316 -22.36 -0.24 7.24
C ASP A 316 -21.13 -0.30 8.17
N PRO A 317 -20.50 0.84 8.51
CA PRO A 317 -19.33 0.87 9.36
C PRO A 317 -19.50 0.25 10.75
N GLU A 318 -20.70 0.28 11.32
CA GLU A 318 -21.06 -0.26 12.65
C GLU A 318 -21.48 -1.73 12.54
N TYR A 319 -22.29 -2.08 11.54
CA TYR A 319 -22.80 -3.44 11.36
C TYR A 319 -22.21 -4.17 10.14
N ARG A 320 -20.98 -4.65 10.30
CA ARG A 320 -20.17 -5.30 9.25
C ARG A 320 -20.36 -6.82 9.16
N TRP A 321 -21.60 -7.30 9.19
CA TRP A 321 -21.90 -8.75 9.15
C TRP A 321 -21.27 -9.47 7.94
N CYS A 322 -21.17 -8.78 6.79
CA CYS A 322 -20.50 -9.30 5.58
C CYS A 322 -19.02 -9.65 5.80
N THR A 323 -18.32 -8.95 6.71
CA THR A 323 -16.93 -9.27 7.06
C THR A 323 -16.84 -10.56 7.87
N GLY A 324 -17.85 -10.83 8.71
CA GLY A 324 -17.97 -12.08 9.46
C GLY A 324 -18.10 -13.28 8.52
N ARG A 325 -19.04 -13.21 7.55
CA ARG A 325 -19.21 -14.29 6.55
C ARG A 325 -17.94 -14.53 5.74
N LYS A 326 -17.31 -13.46 5.26
CA LYS A 326 -16.04 -13.56 4.51
C LYS A 326 -14.94 -14.23 5.34
N LEU A 327 -14.80 -13.86 6.61
CA LEU A 327 -13.80 -14.46 7.49
C LEU A 327 -14.08 -15.94 7.77
N GLU A 328 -15.35 -16.32 7.94
CA GLU A 328 -15.73 -17.72 8.16
C GLU A 328 -15.44 -18.57 6.92
N ALA A 329 -15.87 -18.14 5.74
CA ALA A 329 -15.57 -18.81 4.47
C ALA A 329 -14.06 -18.96 4.26
N LEU A 330 -13.28 -17.92 4.58
CA LEU A 330 -11.82 -17.95 4.51
C LEU A 330 -11.23 -19.01 5.45
N ARG A 331 -11.67 -19.08 6.71
CA ARG A 331 -11.21 -20.07 7.69
C ARG A 331 -11.56 -21.50 7.28
N GLN A 332 -12.72 -21.71 6.68
CA GLN A 332 -13.12 -23.01 6.16
C GLN A 332 -12.19 -23.44 5.03
N ALA A 333 -11.93 -22.56 4.06
CA ALA A 333 -10.99 -22.81 2.98
C ALA A 333 -9.56 -23.04 3.49
N PHE A 334 -9.11 -22.30 4.51
CA PHE A 334 -7.78 -22.52 5.08
C PHE A 334 -7.66 -23.93 5.67
N ARG A 335 -8.67 -24.38 6.43
CA ARG A 335 -8.68 -25.73 7.02
C ARG A 335 -8.62 -26.85 5.97
N THR A 336 -9.17 -26.65 4.77
CA THR A 336 -9.15 -27.68 3.73
C THR A 336 -7.81 -27.79 3.01
N VAL A 337 -7.02 -26.71 2.99
CA VAL A 337 -5.76 -26.64 2.23
C VAL A 337 -4.51 -26.75 3.11
N SER A 338 -4.60 -26.40 4.39
CA SER A 338 -3.48 -26.45 5.34
C SER A 338 -2.97 -27.88 5.51
N ARG A 339 -1.70 -28.11 5.16
CA ARG A 339 -0.98 -29.37 5.38
C ARG A 339 0.38 -29.07 5.98
N GLY A 340 0.79 -29.82 7.00
CA GLY A 340 2.07 -29.63 7.67
C GLY A 340 2.26 -28.20 8.21
N LYS A 341 3.49 -27.70 8.16
CA LYS A 341 3.84 -26.34 8.53
C LYS A 341 3.22 -25.35 7.55
N THR A 342 2.14 -24.70 7.99
CA THR A 342 1.39 -23.73 7.18
C THR A 342 1.68 -22.30 7.61
N VAL A 343 1.92 -21.42 6.64
CA VAL A 343 2.01 -19.96 6.84
C VAL A 343 1.08 -19.23 5.88
N VAL A 344 0.62 -18.05 6.30
CA VAL A 344 -0.24 -17.19 5.49
C VAL A 344 0.55 -15.98 5.01
N VAL A 345 0.52 -15.67 3.72
CA VAL A 345 1.17 -14.48 3.16
C VAL A 345 0.12 -13.46 2.74
N THR A 346 0.15 -12.25 3.32
CA THR A 346 -0.87 -11.21 3.07
C THR A 346 -0.28 -9.93 2.48
N GLY A 347 -1.08 -9.22 1.67
CA GLY A 347 -0.73 -7.92 1.09
C GLY A 347 -0.86 -6.73 2.04
N ASP A 348 -0.57 -6.87 3.34
CA ASP A 348 -0.70 -5.79 4.33
C ASP A 348 0.45 -4.76 4.17
N ARG A 349 0.10 -3.48 4.00
CA ARG A 349 1.07 -2.37 3.89
C ARG A 349 0.89 -1.30 4.95
N ASP A 350 1.97 -0.57 5.24
CA ASP A 350 1.94 0.50 6.24
C ASP A 350 1.03 1.67 5.86
N GLY A 351 1.02 2.05 4.58
CA GLY A 351 0.27 3.21 4.07
C GLY A 351 -1.25 3.01 4.01
N GLU A 352 -1.77 1.80 4.28
CA GLU A 352 -3.20 1.54 4.17
C GLU A 352 -4.01 2.10 5.35
N SER A 353 -3.49 1.98 6.57
CA SER A 353 -4.13 2.50 7.79
C SER A 353 -3.14 2.54 8.96
N GLU A 354 -3.44 3.34 9.99
CA GLU A 354 -2.61 3.38 11.21
C GLU A 354 -2.49 2.00 11.88
N LYS A 355 -3.59 1.23 11.92
CA LYS A 355 -3.60 -0.12 12.49
C LYS A 355 -2.64 -1.05 11.73
N ARG A 356 -2.63 -0.98 10.40
CA ARG A 356 -1.73 -1.77 9.55
C ARG A 356 -0.27 -1.33 9.74
N GLY A 357 0.02 -0.04 9.81
CA GLY A 357 1.37 0.48 10.07
C GLY A 357 2.00 0.05 11.40
N LYS A 358 1.18 -0.40 12.37
CA LYS A 358 1.63 -0.95 13.67
C LYS A 358 1.81 -2.47 13.68
N ARG A 359 1.23 -3.20 12.72
CA ARG A 359 1.35 -4.67 12.66
C ARG A 359 2.76 -5.07 12.24
N PRO A 360 3.45 -5.96 12.97
CA PRO A 360 4.75 -6.46 12.54
C PRO A 360 4.64 -7.29 11.25
N PRO A 361 5.73 -7.42 10.47
CA PRO A 361 5.76 -8.21 9.24
C PRO A 361 5.45 -9.69 9.49
N LEU A 362 5.94 -10.28 10.58
CA LEU A 362 5.56 -11.61 11.05
C LEU A 362 4.71 -11.47 12.32
N ARG A 363 3.58 -12.17 12.36
CA ARG A 363 2.73 -12.26 13.56
C ARG A 363 1.94 -13.57 13.55
N TYR A 364 1.45 -13.98 14.71
CA TYR A 364 0.35 -14.94 14.75
C TYR A 364 -0.98 -14.17 14.67
N ASP A 365 -1.87 -14.56 13.76
CA ASP A 365 -3.18 -13.92 13.63
C ASP A 365 -4.26 -14.82 14.24
N GLU A 366 -4.69 -14.49 15.46
CA GLU A 366 -5.71 -15.25 16.20
C GLU A 366 -7.01 -15.43 15.42
N LYS A 367 -7.34 -14.49 14.53
CA LYS A 367 -8.55 -14.62 13.72
C LYS A 367 -8.36 -15.65 12.62
N LEU A 368 -7.16 -15.84 12.09
CA LEU A 368 -6.92 -16.85 11.06
C LEU A 368 -6.51 -18.19 11.67
N GLY A 369 -5.86 -18.19 12.84
CA GLY A 369 -5.29 -19.37 13.47
C GLY A 369 -3.94 -19.79 12.87
N TYR A 370 -3.22 -18.88 12.22
CA TYR A 370 -1.97 -19.17 11.54
C TYR A 370 -0.92 -18.06 11.73
N PRO A 371 0.38 -18.38 11.60
CA PRO A 371 1.42 -17.39 11.36
C PRO A 371 1.14 -16.64 10.05
N VAL A 372 1.17 -15.31 10.09
CA VAL A 372 0.99 -14.43 8.96
C VAL A 372 2.26 -13.64 8.70
N VAL A 373 2.73 -13.67 7.46
CA VAL A 373 3.83 -12.86 6.94
C VAL A 373 3.31 -11.82 5.96
N SER A 374 3.75 -10.57 6.12
CA SER A 374 3.31 -9.43 5.31
C SER A 374 4.51 -8.76 4.64
N PRO A 375 4.89 -9.18 3.42
CA PRO A 375 6.13 -8.75 2.76
C PRO A 375 6.10 -7.31 2.22
N LEU A 376 4.94 -6.64 2.26
CA LEU A 376 4.74 -5.35 1.58
C LEU A 376 4.76 -4.12 2.51
N LYS A 377 5.19 -4.26 3.78
CA LYS A 377 5.08 -3.17 4.79
C LYS A 377 5.59 -1.82 4.30
N LEU A 378 6.80 -1.78 3.73
CA LEU A 378 7.46 -0.56 3.24
C LEU A 378 7.15 -0.22 1.77
N TRP A 379 6.11 -0.80 1.19
CA TRP A 379 5.69 -0.52 -0.18
C TRP A 379 4.60 0.57 -0.22
N SER A 380 4.64 1.40 -1.25
CA SER A 380 3.52 2.30 -1.59
C SER A 380 2.58 1.60 -2.56
N GLY A 381 1.36 2.12 -2.75
CA GLY A 381 0.46 1.63 -3.78
C GLY A 381 1.07 1.68 -5.19
N GLY A 382 1.88 2.71 -5.48
CA GLY A 382 2.61 2.87 -6.74
C GLY A 382 3.69 1.80 -6.92
N HIS A 383 4.43 1.47 -5.86
CA HIS A 383 5.40 0.37 -5.88
C HIS A 383 4.72 -0.95 -6.26
N VAL A 384 3.60 -1.26 -5.61
CA VAL A 384 2.80 -2.46 -5.88
C VAL A 384 2.32 -2.51 -7.33
N GLN A 385 1.78 -1.40 -7.84
CA GLN A 385 1.31 -1.30 -9.21
C GLN A 385 2.43 -1.57 -10.22
N LEU A 386 3.57 -0.88 -10.09
CA LEU A 386 4.68 -1.05 -11.01
C LEU A 386 5.34 -2.42 -10.90
N TYR A 387 5.35 -3.03 -9.71
CA TYR A 387 5.86 -4.39 -9.52
C TYR A 387 5.05 -5.43 -10.30
N ILE A 388 3.72 -5.41 -10.18
CA ILE A 388 2.82 -6.33 -10.89
C ILE A 388 3.01 -6.20 -12.40
N LEU A 389 3.03 -4.95 -12.90
CA LEU A 389 3.28 -4.68 -14.31
C LEU A 389 4.68 -5.14 -14.74
N SER A 390 5.72 -4.98 -13.90
CA SER A 390 7.08 -5.42 -14.23
C SER A 390 7.24 -6.93 -14.31
N LYS A 391 6.33 -7.69 -13.67
CA LYS A 391 6.22 -9.15 -13.77
C LYS A 391 5.37 -9.60 -14.98
N GLY A 392 4.94 -8.68 -15.84
CA GLY A 392 4.15 -8.98 -17.04
C GLY A 392 2.68 -9.32 -16.74
N ILE A 393 2.23 -9.10 -15.51
CA ILE A 393 0.82 -9.30 -15.12
C ILE A 393 0.10 -7.96 -15.26
N PRO A 394 -1.03 -7.88 -15.99
CA PRO A 394 -1.82 -6.66 -16.03
C PRO A 394 -2.40 -6.38 -14.65
N LEU A 395 -2.62 -5.12 -14.32
CA LEU A 395 -3.40 -4.80 -13.13
C LEU A 395 -4.87 -5.17 -13.34
N ASN A 396 -5.59 -5.42 -12.24
CA ASN A 396 -7.03 -5.63 -12.30
C ASN A 396 -7.70 -4.49 -13.10
N PRO A 397 -8.60 -4.79 -14.07
CA PRO A 397 -9.20 -3.79 -14.96
C PRO A 397 -9.87 -2.62 -14.23
N LEU A 398 -10.29 -2.81 -12.98
CA LEU A 398 -10.84 -1.74 -12.15
C LEU A 398 -9.80 -0.67 -11.79
N TYR A 399 -8.52 -1.01 -11.65
CA TYR A 399 -7.45 -0.02 -11.47
C TYR A 399 -7.29 0.87 -12.71
N GLU A 400 -7.38 0.28 -13.91
CA GLU A 400 -7.37 1.05 -15.16
C GLU A 400 -8.62 1.91 -15.33
N ALA A 401 -9.76 1.49 -14.77
CA ALA A 401 -10.97 2.30 -14.71
C ALA A 401 -10.83 3.51 -13.76
N GLY A 402 -9.92 3.42 -12.79
CA GLY A 402 -9.60 4.51 -11.85
C GLY A 402 -9.75 4.14 -10.38
N PHE A 403 -10.15 2.92 -10.04
CA PHE A 403 -10.17 2.49 -8.63
C PHE A 403 -8.75 2.53 -8.08
N TYR A 404 -8.58 2.89 -6.80
CA TYR A 404 -7.31 2.69 -6.10
C TYR A 404 -7.40 1.60 -5.01
N ARG A 405 -8.61 1.16 -4.68
CA ARG A 405 -8.94 0.02 -3.82
C ARG A 405 -10.10 -0.76 -4.43
N ILE A 406 -9.98 -2.08 -4.44
CA ILE A 406 -11.05 -2.98 -4.91
C ILE A 406 -11.70 -3.66 -3.72
N GLY A 407 -13.01 -3.87 -3.80
CA GLY A 407 -13.84 -4.58 -2.84
C GLY A 407 -15.16 -4.98 -3.52
N CYS A 408 -16.24 -5.10 -2.76
CA CYS A 408 -17.56 -5.41 -3.32
C CYS A 408 -18.26 -4.17 -3.92
N TYR A 409 -19.12 -4.33 -4.94
CA TYR A 409 -19.79 -3.20 -5.59
C TYR A 409 -20.94 -2.57 -4.78
N LEU A 410 -21.37 -3.22 -3.68
CA LEU A 410 -22.32 -2.66 -2.70
C LEU A 410 -21.62 -2.27 -1.38
N CYS A 411 -20.30 -2.10 -1.38
CA CYS A 411 -19.56 -1.80 -0.16
C CYS A 411 -19.76 -0.34 0.27
N PHE A 412 -20.14 -0.11 1.53
CA PHE A 412 -20.20 1.23 2.12
C PHE A 412 -18.87 2.00 2.07
N ALA A 413 -17.74 1.31 1.88
CA ALA A 413 -16.42 1.94 1.77
C ALA A 413 -16.07 2.43 0.35
N LEU A 414 -16.94 2.23 -0.65
CA LEU A 414 -16.81 2.89 -1.95
C LEU A 414 -16.99 4.39 -1.77
N ARG A 415 -16.03 5.18 -2.23
CA ARG A 415 -16.07 6.64 -2.09
C ARG A 415 -16.77 7.26 -3.28
N SER A 416 -17.11 8.54 -3.17
CA SER A 416 -17.73 9.31 -4.27
C SER A 416 -16.92 9.20 -5.57
N TRP A 417 -15.59 9.04 -5.48
CA TRP A 417 -14.72 8.73 -6.61
C TRP A 417 -15.04 7.39 -7.28
N GLU A 418 -15.04 6.26 -6.55
CA GLU A 418 -15.34 4.95 -7.15
C GLU A 418 -16.77 4.91 -7.70
N ILE A 419 -17.72 5.56 -7.03
CA ILE A 419 -19.11 5.66 -7.52
C ILE A 419 -19.15 6.37 -8.89
N GLU A 420 -18.38 7.44 -9.08
CA GLU A 420 -18.30 8.13 -10.37
C GLU A 420 -17.56 7.32 -11.44
N VAL A 421 -16.51 6.59 -11.06
CA VAL A 421 -15.85 5.63 -11.96
C VAL A 421 -16.84 4.55 -12.41
N MET A 422 -17.65 4.02 -11.48
CA MET A 422 -18.64 2.98 -11.77
C MET A 422 -19.70 3.46 -12.78
N LYS A 423 -20.29 4.64 -12.55
CA LYS A 423 -21.31 5.23 -13.44
C LYS A 423 -20.77 5.57 -14.82
N ARG A 424 -19.57 6.16 -14.89
CA ARG A 424 -18.99 6.63 -16.15
C ARG A 424 -18.30 5.52 -16.93
N GLY A 425 -17.92 4.43 -16.25
CA GLY A 425 -17.18 3.32 -16.81
C GLY A 425 -18.03 2.19 -17.38
N GLY A 426 -19.36 2.27 -17.31
CA GLY A 426 -20.26 1.19 -17.76
C GLY A 426 -20.34 0.01 -16.78
N ILE A 427 -19.80 0.15 -15.57
CA ILE A 427 -19.65 -0.96 -14.60
C ILE A 427 -21.00 -1.29 -13.98
N ILE A 428 -21.83 -0.28 -13.69
CA ILE A 428 -23.17 -0.50 -13.13
C ILE A 428 -24.04 -1.22 -14.16
N GLU A 429 -24.02 -0.77 -15.41
CA GLU A 429 -24.77 -1.35 -16.52
C GLU A 429 -24.38 -2.81 -16.73
N ARG A 430 -23.08 -3.11 -16.64
CA ARG A 430 -22.58 -4.48 -16.67
C ARG A 430 -23.11 -5.32 -15.51
N ILE A 431 -23.03 -4.82 -14.27
CA ILE A 431 -23.57 -5.50 -13.08
C ILE A 431 -25.05 -5.80 -13.27
N LEU A 432 -25.85 -4.82 -13.71
CA LEU A 432 -27.30 -4.99 -13.88
C LEU A 432 -27.65 -5.97 -15.02
N ARG A 433 -26.82 -6.04 -16.06
CA ARG A 433 -27.00 -7.00 -17.16
C ARG A 433 -26.69 -8.43 -16.73
N GLU A 434 -25.59 -8.63 -16.00
CA GLU A 434 -25.11 -9.97 -15.63
C GLU A 434 -25.73 -10.48 -14.32
N ARG A 435 -26.24 -9.57 -13.48
CA ARG A 435 -26.92 -9.87 -12.20
C ARG A 435 -28.23 -9.10 -12.11
N PRO A 436 -29.24 -9.40 -12.94
CA PRO A 436 -30.50 -8.65 -12.97
C PRO A 436 -31.25 -8.63 -11.63
N GLY A 437 -31.13 -9.70 -10.83
CA GLY A 437 -31.71 -9.78 -9.49
C GLY A 437 -31.15 -8.78 -8.48
N HIS A 438 -30.03 -8.10 -8.79
CA HIS A 438 -29.41 -7.11 -7.91
C HIS A 438 -29.87 -5.68 -8.17
N ARG A 439 -30.80 -5.45 -9.12
CA ARG A 439 -31.24 -4.11 -9.53
C ARG A 439 -31.68 -3.25 -8.35
N GLU A 440 -32.62 -3.74 -7.56
CA GLU A 440 -33.16 -2.98 -6.42
C GLU A 440 -32.07 -2.70 -5.36
N LEU A 441 -31.15 -3.64 -5.13
CA LEU A 441 -30.02 -3.44 -4.21
C LEU A 441 -29.08 -2.35 -4.70
N VAL A 442 -28.75 -2.34 -5.99
CA VAL A 442 -27.88 -1.34 -6.60
C VAL A 442 -28.53 0.04 -6.54
N GLU A 443 -29.81 0.15 -6.89
CA GLU A 443 -30.56 1.41 -6.84
C GLU A 443 -30.63 1.96 -5.40
N LYS A 444 -31.00 1.11 -4.43
CA LYS A 444 -31.00 1.44 -3.00
C LYS A 444 -29.62 1.89 -2.51
N PHE A 445 -28.56 1.17 -2.89
CA PHE A 445 -27.19 1.52 -2.51
C PHE A 445 -26.76 2.88 -3.07
N LEU A 446 -27.07 3.17 -4.34
CA LEU A 446 -26.75 4.45 -4.96
C LEU A 446 -27.54 5.60 -4.32
N GLU A 447 -28.79 5.38 -3.92
CA GLU A 447 -29.58 6.36 -3.17
C GLU A 447 -28.96 6.64 -1.80
N LEU A 448 -28.60 5.59 -1.06
CA LEU A 448 -27.88 5.72 0.21
C LEU A 448 -26.58 6.52 0.04
N LYS A 449 -25.80 6.23 -1.01
CA LYS A 449 -24.57 6.97 -1.33
C LYS A 449 -24.80 8.45 -1.61
N LYS A 450 -25.89 8.82 -2.31
CA LYS A 450 -26.27 10.23 -2.52
C LYS A 450 -26.56 10.96 -1.21
N ARG A 451 -27.04 10.23 -0.18
CA ARG A 451 -27.33 10.76 1.17
C ARG A 451 -26.13 10.70 2.12
N GLY A 452 -24.92 10.38 1.64
CA GLY A 452 -23.70 10.34 2.46
C GLY A 452 -23.43 9.01 3.18
N PHE A 453 -24.11 7.92 2.81
CA PHE A 453 -23.92 6.60 3.43
C PHE A 453 -22.47 6.10 3.35
N GLY A 454 -21.95 5.65 4.50
CA GLY A 454 -20.59 5.16 4.68
C GLY A 454 -19.60 6.21 5.20
N GLY A 455 -19.92 7.51 5.11
CA GLY A 455 -19.12 8.62 5.66
C GLY A 455 -17.65 8.65 5.21
N ASP A 456 -16.85 9.51 5.84
CA ASP A 456 -15.40 9.64 5.57
C ASP A 456 -14.54 8.62 6.34
N LEU A 457 -15.17 7.51 6.70
CA LEU A 457 -14.56 6.47 7.52
C LEU A 457 -13.50 5.75 6.70
N GLY A 458 -12.27 5.83 7.20
CA GLY A 458 -11.07 5.30 6.56
C GLY A 458 -11.17 3.84 6.11
N ALA A 459 -10.31 3.48 5.17
CA ALA A 459 -10.25 2.20 4.47
C ALA A 459 -10.79 1.01 5.26
N CYS A 460 -11.80 0.32 4.72
CA CYS A 460 -12.27 -0.93 5.28
C CYS A 460 -11.16 -1.99 5.23
N ILE A 461 -10.93 -2.68 6.36
CA ILE A 461 -9.85 -3.65 6.58
C ILE A 461 -10.15 -5.00 5.88
N CYS A 462 -11.14 -5.08 4.99
CA CYS A 462 -11.58 -6.32 4.34
C CYS A 462 -10.59 -6.93 3.32
N GLY A 463 -9.44 -6.28 3.10
CA GLY A 463 -8.28 -6.89 2.44
C GLY A 463 -7.48 -7.72 3.44
N VAL A 464 -8.04 -8.84 3.88
CA VAL A 464 -7.23 -9.91 4.47
C VAL A 464 -6.44 -10.55 3.36
#